data_AF-D8K4W8-F1
#
_entry.id   AF-D8K4W8-F1
#
_cell.length_a   1.000
_cell.length_b   1.000
_cell.length_c   1.000
_cell.angle_alpha   90.00
_cell.angle_beta   90.00
_cell.angle_gamma   90.00
#
_symmetry.space_group_name_H-M   'P 1'
#
loop_
_entity.id
_entity.type
_entity.pdbx_description
1 polymer ?
#
loop_
_entity_poly.entity_id
_entity_poly.type
_entity_poly.pdbx_seq_one_letter_code
_entity_poly.pdbx_strand_id
1 'polypeptide(L)'
;MAEHILDLSAEFRLATSGGGVSGTRLIVMGSPALTEGFALIGFETWPNGTEEDLDRLLEALEKGKEKALVLLEPELSHCPSAWLRRVRAESSRILITEVPPLHAPGDYHPVVEDLVAKVLGQSALEEKS
;
A
#
# COMPACT_ATOMS: atom_id res chain seq x y z
N MET A 1 34.69 15.80 -21.41
CA MET A 1 33.37 16.40 -21.66
C MET A 1 32.32 15.36 -21.31
N ALA A 2 31.42 15.73 -20.39
CA ALA A 2 30.23 15.02 -19.92
C ALA A 2 30.44 13.65 -19.22
N GLU A 3 30.92 13.71 -17.98
CA GLU A 3 30.56 12.76 -16.91
C GLU A 3 29.29 13.25 -16.18
N HIS A 4 28.65 12.36 -15.43
CA HIS A 4 27.47 12.53 -14.55
C HIS A 4 26.08 12.42 -15.20
N ILE A 5 25.68 11.18 -15.50
CA ILE A 5 24.28 10.72 -15.52
C ILE A 5 24.15 9.63 -14.45
N LEU A 6 24.31 9.97 -13.18
CA LEU A 6 23.99 9.09 -12.03
C LEU A 6 23.84 9.96 -10.77
N ASP A 7 22.87 10.87 -10.73
CA ASP A 7 22.48 11.52 -9.47
C ASP A 7 21.05 12.10 -9.49
N LEU A 8 20.06 11.27 -9.84
CA LEU A 8 18.65 11.67 -9.77
C LEU A 8 17.77 10.74 -8.92
N SER A 9 18.37 9.78 -8.23
CA SER A 9 17.64 8.83 -7.36
C SER A 9 17.80 9.12 -5.86
N ALA A 10 18.61 10.11 -5.48
CA ALA A 10 18.93 10.41 -4.07
C ALA A 10 18.24 11.64 -3.48
N GLU A 11 17.53 12.46 -4.29
CA GLU A 11 17.00 13.76 -3.85
C GLU A 11 15.47 13.87 -3.72
N PHE A 12 14.74 12.76 -3.57
CA PHE A 12 13.35 12.83 -3.08
C PHE A 12 13.27 12.62 -1.55
N ARG A 13 14.11 13.34 -0.81
CA ARG A 13 13.89 13.64 0.62
C ARG A 13 13.22 15.01 0.76
N LEU A 14 12.07 15.18 0.10
CA LEU A 14 11.18 16.29 0.44
C LEU A 14 10.54 15.98 1.79
N ALA A 15 11.18 16.52 2.82
CA ALA A 15 10.58 16.73 4.12
C ALA A 15 9.32 17.58 3.92
N THR A 16 8.16 16.95 3.86
CA THR A 16 6.89 17.62 4.07
C THR A 16 6.74 17.82 5.57
N SER A 17 7.00 19.06 6.02
CA SER A 17 6.62 19.52 7.35
C SER A 17 5.10 19.70 7.42
N GLY A 18 4.36 18.60 7.30
CA GLY A 18 2.97 18.47 7.73
C GLY A 18 2.98 17.54 8.93
N GLY A 19 2.46 17.98 10.07
CA GLY A 19 2.50 17.22 11.34
C GLY A 19 1.81 15.86 11.22
N GLY A 20 2.56 14.83 10.82
CA GLY A 20 2.20 13.42 10.90
C GLY A 20 3.06 12.72 11.95
N VAL A 21 2.47 11.79 12.69
CA VAL A 21 3.05 11.04 13.80
C VAL A 21 4.51 10.65 13.50
N SER A 22 5.46 11.33 14.15
CA SER A 22 6.90 11.21 13.90
C SER A 22 7.36 9.76 13.87
N GLY A 23 7.52 9.19 12.66
CA GLY A 23 8.18 7.90 12.43
C GLY A 23 7.43 6.86 11.59
N THR A 24 6.19 7.10 11.15
CA THR A 24 5.47 6.16 10.26
C THR A 24 5.41 6.70 8.83
N ARG A 25 5.90 5.94 7.85
CA ARG A 25 5.78 6.26 6.42
C ARG A 25 4.38 5.94 5.93
N LEU A 26 3.81 6.85 5.15
CA LEU A 26 2.50 6.67 4.52
C LEU A 26 2.77 6.50 3.02
N ILE A 27 2.48 5.32 2.47
CA ILE A 27 2.84 4.94 1.10
C ILE A 27 1.60 4.47 0.37
N VAL A 28 1.44 4.87 -0.89
CA VAL A 28 0.39 4.40 -1.79
C VAL A 28 1.00 3.93 -3.11
N MET A 29 0.55 2.77 -3.58
CA MET A 29 0.95 2.20 -4.86
C MET A 29 -0.29 1.77 -5.65
N GLY A 30 -0.45 2.30 -6.85
CA GLY A 30 -1.62 2.05 -7.67
C GLY A 30 -1.72 3.02 -8.84
N SER A 31 -2.92 3.21 -9.36
CA SER A 31 -3.21 4.03 -10.53
C SER A 31 -2.78 5.50 -10.35
N PRO A 32 -2.48 6.21 -11.45
CA PRO A 32 -2.12 7.63 -11.39
C PRO A 32 -3.22 8.48 -10.73
N ALA A 33 -4.48 8.22 -11.05
CA ALA A 33 -5.61 8.95 -10.48
C ALA A 33 -5.71 8.78 -8.95
N LEU A 34 -5.49 7.57 -8.44
CA LEU A 34 -5.48 7.31 -7.01
C LEU A 34 -4.31 8.02 -6.32
N THR A 35 -3.11 7.80 -6.84
CA THR A 35 -1.87 8.31 -6.25
C THR A 35 -1.82 9.84 -6.24
N GLU A 36 -2.36 10.51 -7.28
CA GLU A 36 -2.48 11.97 -7.31
C GLU A 36 -3.30 12.52 -6.12
N GLY A 37 -4.44 11.90 -5.81
CA GLY A 37 -5.26 12.30 -4.66
C GLY A 37 -4.55 12.12 -3.32
N PHE A 38 -3.81 11.03 -3.16
CA PHE A 38 -3.06 10.73 -1.93
C PHE A 38 -1.80 11.59 -1.76
N ALA A 39 -1.18 12.04 -2.86
CA ALA A 39 -0.07 13.00 -2.81
C ALA A 39 -0.47 14.29 -2.07
N LEU A 40 -1.70 14.75 -2.29
CA LEU A 40 -2.23 15.99 -1.69
C LEU A 40 -2.30 15.94 -0.17
N ILE A 41 -2.35 14.74 0.42
CA ILE A 41 -2.41 14.52 1.87
C ILE A 41 -1.10 13.99 2.45
N GLY A 42 -0.01 14.03 1.67
CA GLY A 42 1.35 13.75 2.15
C GLY A 42 1.77 12.29 2.11
N PHE A 43 1.10 11.44 1.32
CA PHE A 43 1.60 10.09 1.05
C PHE A 43 2.81 10.12 0.10
N GLU A 44 3.72 9.18 0.30
CA GLU A 44 4.71 8.77 -0.68
C GLU A 44 4.01 7.97 -1.78
N THR A 45 4.13 8.41 -3.03
CA THR A 45 3.32 7.89 -4.14
C THR A 45 4.14 7.08 -5.13
N TRP A 46 3.57 5.93 -5.52
CA TRP A 46 4.14 5.01 -6.51
C TRP A 46 3.10 4.77 -7.62
N PRO A 47 2.98 5.68 -8.59
CA PRO A 47 2.04 5.52 -9.70
C PRO A 47 2.48 4.37 -10.61
N ASN A 48 1.53 3.50 -10.98
CA ASN A 48 1.76 2.31 -11.79
C ASN A 48 2.82 1.36 -11.21
N GLY A 49 2.89 1.25 -9.87
CA GLY A 49 3.82 0.34 -9.24
C GLY A 49 3.58 -1.11 -9.66
N THR A 50 4.67 -1.86 -9.79
CA THR A 50 4.63 -3.27 -10.19
C THR A 50 4.78 -4.19 -8.98
N GLU A 51 4.54 -5.49 -9.17
CA GLU A 51 4.85 -6.50 -8.15
C GLU A 51 6.33 -6.45 -7.72
N GLU A 52 7.24 -6.20 -8.67
CA GLU A 52 8.66 -6.13 -8.38
C GLU A 52 9.03 -4.88 -7.56
N ASP A 53 8.35 -3.75 -7.81
CA ASP A 53 8.50 -2.54 -7.00
C ASP A 53 7.98 -2.74 -5.58
N LEU A 54 6.83 -3.42 -5.44
CA LEU A 54 6.25 -3.77 -4.15
C LEU A 54 7.18 -4.66 -3.34
N ASP A 55 7.75 -5.69 -3.96
CA ASP A 55 8.71 -6.60 -3.31
C ASP A 55 9.94 -5.85 -2.79
N ARG A 56 10.53 -4.99 -3.63
CA ARG A 56 11.70 -4.18 -3.25
C ARG A 56 11.36 -3.21 -2.12
N LEU A 57 10.19 -2.58 -2.16
CA LEU A 57 9.72 -1.67 -1.13
C LEU A 57 9.55 -2.39 0.21
N LEU A 58 8.82 -3.51 0.22
CA LEU A 58 8.56 -4.28 1.44
C LEU A 58 9.85 -4.85 2.03
N GLU A 59 10.77 -5.35 1.20
CA GLU A 59 12.08 -5.80 1.63
C GLU A 59 12.88 -4.67 2.30
N ALA A 60 12.89 -3.48 1.70
CA ALA A 60 13.60 -2.32 2.23
C ALA A 60 13.02 -1.88 3.58
N LEU A 61 11.68 -1.79 3.69
CA LEU A 61 11.00 -1.42 4.94
C LEU A 61 11.28 -2.40 6.07
N GLU A 62 11.24 -3.71 5.79
CA GLU A 62 11.54 -4.76 6.76
C GLU A 62 13.02 -4.71 7.21
N LYS A 63 13.97 -4.59 6.27
CA LYS A 63 15.40 -4.45 6.59
C LYS A 63 15.68 -3.20 7.41
N GLY A 64 15.02 -2.10 7.07
CA GLY A 64 15.11 -0.82 7.78
C GLY A 64 14.40 -0.80 9.13
N LYS A 65 13.59 -1.83 9.44
CA LYS A 65 12.68 -1.88 10.61
C LYS A 65 11.76 -0.67 10.70
N GLU A 66 11.37 -0.14 9.54
CA GLU A 66 10.55 1.05 9.42
C GLU A 66 9.10 0.75 9.79
N LYS A 67 8.37 1.77 10.26
CA LYS A 67 6.91 1.70 10.42
C LYS A 67 6.28 2.23 9.15
N ALA A 68 5.33 1.51 8.58
CA ALA A 68 4.69 1.94 7.34
C ALA A 68 3.21 1.58 7.31
N LEU A 69 2.41 2.46 6.71
CA LEU A 69 1.10 2.15 6.16
C LEU A 69 1.24 2.12 4.63
N VAL A 70 0.95 0.98 4.02
CA VAL A 70 1.02 0.78 2.57
C VAL A 70 -0.39 0.54 2.04
N LEU A 71 -0.83 1.43 1.16
CA LEU A 71 -2.10 1.36 0.46
C LEU A 71 -1.88 0.79 -0.94
N LEU A 72 -2.62 -0.28 -1.29
CA LEU A 72 -2.51 -0.95 -2.58
C LEU A 72 -3.88 -0.99 -3.28
N GLU A 73 -3.91 -0.84 -4.60
CA GLU A 73 -5.10 -1.23 -5.38
C GLU A 73 -5.24 -2.76 -5.44
N PRO A 74 -6.44 -3.30 -5.75
CA PRO A 74 -6.71 -4.74 -5.65
C PRO A 74 -5.76 -5.61 -6.47
N GLU A 75 -5.35 -5.16 -7.66
CA GLU A 75 -4.42 -5.91 -8.53
C GLU A 75 -3.08 -6.18 -7.84
N LEU A 76 -2.52 -5.18 -7.14
CA LEU A 76 -1.29 -5.32 -6.37
C LEU A 76 -1.52 -5.97 -5.00
N SER A 77 -2.67 -5.73 -4.37
CA SER A 77 -3.05 -6.33 -3.08
C SER A 77 -3.22 -7.85 -3.16
N HIS A 78 -3.59 -8.36 -4.35
CA HIS A 78 -3.84 -9.78 -4.61
C HIS A 78 -2.75 -10.46 -5.46
N CYS A 79 -1.64 -9.76 -5.75
CA CYS A 79 -0.55 -10.34 -6.53
C CYS A 79 0.14 -11.51 -5.79
N PRO A 80 0.79 -12.45 -6.51
CA PRO A 80 1.43 -13.62 -5.91
C PRO A 80 2.75 -13.33 -5.15
N SER A 81 3.00 -12.08 -4.75
CA SER A 81 4.22 -11.63 -4.06
C SER A 81 4.51 -12.43 -2.78
N ALA A 82 5.75 -12.91 -2.69
CA ALA A 82 6.24 -13.60 -1.50
C ALA A 82 6.45 -12.63 -0.32
N TRP A 83 6.92 -11.41 -0.60
CA TRP A 83 7.10 -10.38 0.42
C TRP A 83 5.78 -9.89 0.99
N LEU A 84 4.77 -9.69 0.14
CA LEU A 84 3.44 -9.29 0.57
C LEU A 84 2.84 -10.29 1.56
N ARG A 85 2.92 -11.59 1.23
CA ARG A 85 2.46 -12.67 2.10
C ARG A 85 3.24 -12.71 3.42
N ARG A 86 4.57 -12.58 3.34
CA ARG A 86 5.47 -12.58 4.50
C ARG A 86 5.17 -11.41 5.45
N VAL A 87 5.11 -10.19 4.93
CA VAL A 87 4.86 -8.98 5.74
C VAL A 87 3.49 -9.05 6.41
N ARG A 88 2.43 -9.47 5.68
CA ARG A 88 1.08 -9.64 6.27
C ARG A 88 1.04 -10.66 7.41
N ALA A 89 1.86 -11.69 7.36
CA ALA A 89 1.89 -12.75 8.38
C ALA A 89 2.82 -12.44 9.56
N GLU A 90 3.95 -11.79 9.31
CA GLU A 90 5.06 -11.71 10.27
C GLU A 90 5.33 -10.29 10.78
N SER A 91 4.98 -9.24 10.03
CA SER A 91 5.34 -7.87 10.38
C SER A 91 4.43 -7.29 11.45
N SER A 92 5.03 -6.64 12.44
CA SER A 92 4.31 -5.87 13.48
C SER A 92 4.36 -4.35 13.24
N ARG A 93 5.01 -3.91 12.16
CA ARG A 93 5.32 -2.48 11.90
C ARG A 93 4.78 -1.98 10.58
N ILE A 94 4.49 -2.88 9.66
CA ILE A 94 3.99 -2.56 8.33
C ILE A 94 2.54 -3.01 8.25
N LEU A 95 1.63 -2.04 8.13
CA LEU A 95 0.23 -2.29 7.85
C LEU A 95 0.01 -2.17 6.33
N ILE A 96 -0.54 -3.21 5.73
CA ILE A 96 -0.94 -3.20 4.32
C ILE A 96 -2.46 -3.24 4.27
N THR A 97 -3.04 -2.33 3.49
CA THR A 97 -4.49 -2.30 3.27
C THR A 97 -4.80 -2.00 1.81
N GLU A 98 -5.95 -2.48 1.39
CA GLU A 98 -6.43 -2.33 0.03
C GLU A 98 -7.29 -1.08 -0.08
N VAL A 99 -7.12 -0.34 -1.17
CA VAL A 99 -8.02 0.75 -1.55
C VAL A 99 -8.86 0.29 -2.74
N PRO A 100 -10.19 0.22 -2.60
CA PRO A 100 -11.05 -0.17 -3.71
C PRO A 100 -10.95 0.81 -4.89
N PRO A 101 -11.17 0.33 -6.12
CA PRO A 101 -11.10 1.16 -7.31
C PRO A 101 -12.18 2.24 -7.27
N LEU A 102 -11.78 3.49 -7.55
CA LEU A 102 -12.69 4.64 -7.52
C LEU A 102 -13.82 4.56 -8.55
N HIS A 103 -13.63 3.82 -9.64
CA HIS A 103 -14.60 3.71 -10.73
C HIS A 103 -15.62 2.57 -10.53
N ALA A 104 -15.40 1.68 -9.57
CA ALA A 104 -16.27 0.54 -9.28
C ALA A 104 -16.28 0.20 -7.77
N PRO A 105 -16.66 1.15 -6.88
CA PRO A 105 -16.60 0.93 -5.44
C PRO A 105 -17.59 -0.14 -4.95
N GLY A 106 -18.65 -0.43 -5.71
CA GLY A 106 -19.66 -1.45 -5.38
C GLY A 106 -19.20 -2.90 -5.59
N ASP A 107 -18.08 -3.11 -6.28
CA ASP A 107 -17.55 -4.46 -6.55
C ASP A 107 -16.50 -4.89 -5.50
N TYR A 108 -16.26 -4.05 -4.48
CA TYR A 108 -15.30 -4.34 -3.42
C TYR A 108 -15.80 -5.46 -2.51
N HIS A 109 -15.09 -6.59 -2.54
CA HIS A 109 -15.32 -7.75 -1.67
C HIS A 109 -14.10 -7.93 -0.75
N PRO A 110 -14.10 -7.35 0.45
CA PRO A 110 -12.98 -7.47 1.37
C PRO A 110 -12.80 -8.92 1.81
N VAL A 111 -11.54 -9.37 1.90
CA VAL A 111 -11.16 -10.73 2.34
C VAL A 111 -11.77 -11.14 3.69
N VAL A 112 -12.14 -10.17 4.52
CA VAL A 112 -12.82 -10.42 5.80
C VAL A 112 -14.22 -11.01 5.63
N GLU A 113 -14.92 -10.77 4.51
CA GLU A 113 -16.24 -11.33 4.26
C GLU A 113 -16.21 -12.85 4.22
N ASP A 114 -15.26 -13.43 3.48
CA ASP A 114 -15.05 -14.89 3.44
C ASP A 114 -14.77 -15.46 4.83
N LEU A 115 -14.00 -14.74 5.64
CA LEU A 115 -13.69 -15.15 7.02
C LEU A 115 -14.92 -15.07 7.92
N VAL A 116 -15.69 -14.00 7.82
CA VAL A 116 -16.93 -13.80 8.59
C VAL A 116 -17.96 -14.88 8.22
N ALA A 117 -18.17 -15.14 6.93
CA ALA A 117 -19.02 -16.23 6.46
C ALA A 117 -18.56 -17.58 7.04
N LYS A 118 -17.26 -17.85 7.04
CA LYS A 118 -16.69 -19.11 7.54
C LYS A 118 -16.82 -19.29 9.05
N VAL A 119 -16.71 -18.21 9.82
CA VAL A 119 -16.69 -18.27 11.30
C VAL A 119 -18.07 -18.07 11.91
N LEU A 120 -18.87 -17.15 11.36
CA LEU A 120 -20.14 -16.70 11.90
C LEU A 120 -21.35 -17.16 11.07
N GLY A 121 -21.13 -17.69 9.86
CA GLY A 121 -22.17 -18.09 8.92
C GLY A 121 -22.62 -16.94 7.99
N GLN A 122 -23.25 -17.30 6.87
CA GLN A 122 -23.60 -16.35 5.81
C GLN A 122 -24.57 -15.24 6.27
N SER A 123 -25.42 -15.51 7.27
CA SER A 123 -26.38 -14.55 7.82
C SER A 123 -25.72 -13.37 8.54
N ALA A 124 -24.43 -13.47 8.89
CA ALA A 124 -23.68 -12.36 9.47
C ALA A 124 -23.33 -11.27 8.43
N LEU A 125 -23.47 -11.57 7.13
CA LEU A 125 -23.17 -10.67 6.01
C LEU A 125 -24.43 -10.05 5.40
N GLU A 126 -25.63 -10.37 5.89
CA GLU A 126 -26.88 -9.82 5.36
C GLU A 126 -27.02 -8.34 5.76
N GLU A 127 -27.09 -7.44 4.78
CA GLU A 127 -27.48 -6.06 5.03
C GLU A 127 -28.91 -6.05 5.61
N LYS A 128 -29.06 -5.38 6.76
CA LYS A 128 -30.36 -5.17 7.38
C LYS A 128 -31.24 -4.35 6.41
N SER A 129 -32.14 -5.01 5.69
CA SER A 129 -33.20 -4.38 4.92
C SER A 129 -34.22 -3.67 5.81
#